data_AF-A0A7C6SBT4-F1
#
_entry.id   AF-A0A7C6SBT4-F1
#
_cell.length_a   1.000
_cell.length_b   1.000
_cell.length_c   1.000
_cell.angle_alpha   90.00
_cell.angle_beta   90.00
_cell.angle_gamma   90.00
#
_symmetry.space_group_name_H-M   'P 1'
#
loop_
_entity.id
_entity.type
_entity.pdbx_description
1 polymer ?
#
loop_
_entity_poly.entity_id
_entity_poly.type
_entity_poly.pdbx_seq_one_letter_code
_entity_poly.pdbx_strand_id
1 'polypeptide(L)'
;MVELKKLQEEVIKNKVNKGFNIKDLNLEFLLAYGELAEAFNAYQNKEEDLGEELADVVIYILGIAEMLDIDLEVELLKKIEKNKRRKYIKKEDGKWIKIEG
;
A
#
# COMPACT_ATOMS: atom_id res chain seq x y z
N MET A 1 15.17 8.67 10.08
CA MET A 1 14.22 7.55 9.93
C MET A 1 12.96 8.13 9.30
N VAL A 2 12.40 7.48 8.30
CA VAL A 2 11.12 7.92 7.70
C VAL A 2 9.99 7.47 8.62
N GLU A 3 9.06 8.36 8.93
CA GLU A 3 7.86 8.08 9.75
C GLU A 3 6.66 8.06 8.80
N LEU A 4 5.99 6.91 8.65
CA LEU A 4 4.91 6.79 7.65
C LEU A 4 3.72 7.66 8.01
N LYS A 5 3.43 7.83 9.31
CA LYS A 5 2.36 8.73 9.75
C LYS A 5 2.58 10.17 9.29
N LYS A 6 3.82 10.67 9.30
CA LYS A 6 4.13 12.01 8.75
C LYS A 6 3.95 12.07 7.24
N LEU A 7 4.27 10.99 6.52
CA LEU A 7 4.03 10.93 5.08
C LEU A 7 2.53 10.89 4.74
N GLN A 8 1.71 10.18 5.52
CA GLN A 8 0.26 10.21 5.38
C GLN A 8 -0.30 11.63 5.46
N GLU A 9 0.11 12.38 6.50
CA GLU A 9 -0.28 13.77 6.71
C GLU A 9 0.18 14.66 5.54
N GLU A 10 1.42 14.50 5.08
CA GLU A 10 1.98 15.27 3.96
C GLU A 10 1.22 14.99 2.64
N VAL A 11 0.86 13.73 2.36
CA VAL A 11 0.07 13.34 1.19
C VAL A 11 -1.29 14.02 1.19
N ILE A 12 -2.05 13.95 2.28
CA ILE A 12 -3.37 14.60 2.36
C ILE A 12 -3.24 16.12 2.32
N LYS A 13 -2.25 16.70 3.00
CA LYS A 13 -1.98 18.14 2.91
C LYS A 13 -1.71 18.58 1.47
N ASN A 14 -0.93 17.81 0.70
CA ASN A 14 -0.69 18.11 -0.71
C ASN A 14 -1.99 18.00 -1.53
N LYS A 15 -2.82 16.96 -1.32
CA LYS A 15 -4.13 16.83 -1.98
C LYS A 15 -5.04 18.03 -1.69
N VAL A 16 -5.11 18.48 -0.43
CA VAL A 16 -5.87 19.68 -0.04
C VAL A 16 -5.36 20.92 -0.77
N ASN A 17 -4.04 21.13 -0.78
CA ASN A 17 -3.43 22.29 -1.46
C ASN A 17 -3.70 22.31 -2.98
N LYS A 18 -3.84 21.13 -3.60
CA LYS A 18 -4.15 20.98 -5.03
C LYS A 18 -5.65 20.98 -5.35
N GLY A 19 -6.51 20.99 -4.32
CA GLY A 19 -7.96 20.90 -4.50
C GLY A 19 -8.45 19.53 -4.96
N PHE A 20 -7.67 18.47 -4.69
CA PHE A 20 -8.03 17.10 -5.05
C PHE A 20 -9.07 16.49 -4.11
N ASN A 21 -9.62 15.35 -4.52
CA ASN A 21 -10.54 14.57 -3.70
C ASN A 21 -9.88 14.17 -2.37
N ILE A 22 -10.63 14.35 -1.27
CA ILE A 22 -10.29 13.89 0.08
C ILE A 22 -11.53 13.35 0.81
N LYS A 23 -12.60 13.02 0.07
CA LYS A 23 -13.90 12.63 0.65
C LYS A 23 -14.44 11.32 0.09
N ASP A 24 -14.25 11.08 -1.21
CA ASP A 24 -14.71 9.86 -1.85
C ASP A 24 -13.65 8.77 -1.73
N LEU A 25 -13.80 7.88 -0.73
CA LEU A 25 -12.91 6.74 -0.53
C LEU A 25 -12.98 5.73 -1.68
N ASN A 26 -14.15 5.54 -2.32
CA ASN A 26 -14.26 4.58 -3.42
C ASN A 26 -13.42 5.03 -4.61
N LEU A 27 -13.43 6.34 -4.90
CA LEU A 27 -12.57 6.91 -5.93
C LEU A 27 -11.09 6.74 -5.58
N GLU A 28 -10.68 6.97 -4.33
CA GLU A 28 -9.29 6.77 -3.91
C GLU A 28 -8.83 5.32 -4.07
N PHE A 29 -9.66 4.34 -3.70
CA PHE A 29 -9.36 2.92 -3.95
C PHE A 29 -9.27 2.61 -5.45
N LEU A 30 -10.15 3.20 -6.28
CA LEU A 30 -10.11 3.01 -7.73
C LEU A 30 -8.82 3.58 -8.34
N LEU A 31 -8.39 4.75 -7.90
CA LEU A 31 -7.13 5.36 -8.35
C LEU A 31 -5.94 4.51 -7.92
N ALA A 32 -5.91 4.00 -6.68
CA ALA A 32 -4.87 3.07 -6.23
C ALA A 32 -4.78 1.80 -7.09
N TYR A 33 -5.92 1.28 -7.59
CA TYR A 33 -5.91 0.18 -8.56
C TYR A 33 -5.32 0.60 -9.92
N GLY A 34 -5.56 1.83 -10.34
CA GLY A 34 -4.96 2.43 -11.54
C GLY A 34 -3.43 2.44 -11.46
N GLU A 35 -2.88 3.04 -10.40
CA GLU A 35 -1.43 3.09 -10.19
C GLU A 35 -0.81 1.69 -10.14
N LEU A 36 -1.51 0.71 -9.54
CA LEU A 36 -1.01 -0.66 -9.50
C LEU A 36 -1.00 -1.30 -10.90
N ALA A 37 -1.94 -0.93 -11.77
CA ALA A 37 -1.96 -1.37 -13.16
C ALA A 37 -0.81 -0.72 -13.95
N GLU A 38 -0.50 0.54 -13.71
CA GLU A 38 0.63 1.26 -14.32
C GLU A 38 1.96 0.64 -13.89
N ALA A 39 2.16 0.39 -12.59
CA ALA A 39 3.31 -0.34 -12.07
C ALA A 39 3.45 -1.74 -12.68
N PHE A 40 2.34 -2.46 -12.88
CA PHE A 40 2.38 -3.77 -13.55
C PHE A 40 2.80 -3.66 -15.02
N ASN A 41 2.31 -2.66 -15.75
CA ASN A 41 2.68 -2.40 -17.14
C ASN A 41 4.17 -2.05 -17.26
N ALA A 42 4.66 -1.14 -16.42
CA ALA A 42 6.08 -0.77 -16.37
C ALA A 42 6.98 -1.99 -16.13
N TYR A 43 6.58 -2.89 -15.23
CA TYR A 43 7.29 -4.15 -15.01
C TYR A 43 7.27 -5.09 -16.23
N GLN A 44 6.11 -5.26 -16.89
CA GLN A 44 5.99 -6.11 -18.07
C GLN A 44 6.84 -5.60 -19.24
N ASN A 45 6.88 -4.28 -19.41
CA ASN A 45 7.57 -3.62 -20.51
C ASN A 45 9.05 -3.33 -20.22
N LYS A 46 9.51 -3.53 -18.97
CA LYS A 46 10.86 -3.20 -18.49
C LYS A 46 11.19 -1.71 -18.62
N GLU A 47 10.22 -0.88 -18.27
CA GLU A 47 10.36 0.58 -18.27
C GLU A 47 11.25 1.02 -17.09
N GLU A 48 11.92 2.17 -17.21
CA GLU A 48 12.87 2.67 -16.21
C GLU A 48 12.15 3.31 -14.99
N ASP A 49 10.88 3.63 -15.12
CA ASP A 49 10.01 4.33 -14.16
C ASP A 49 9.24 3.40 -13.20
N LEU A 50 9.42 2.08 -13.25
CA LEU A 50 8.77 1.13 -12.34
C LEU A 50 8.87 1.53 -10.85
N GLY A 51 9.99 2.14 -10.46
CA GLY A 51 10.19 2.63 -9.08
C GLY A 51 9.27 3.80 -8.71
N GLU A 52 8.98 4.69 -9.66
CA GLU A 52 8.06 5.82 -9.52
C GLU A 52 6.62 5.31 -9.44
N GLU A 53 6.22 4.42 -10.34
CA GLU A 53 4.89 3.81 -10.35
C GLU A 53 4.56 3.04 -9.05
N LEU A 54 5.54 2.32 -8.51
CA LEU A 54 5.39 1.67 -7.20
C LEU A 54 5.25 2.69 -6.05
N ALA A 55 5.90 3.85 -6.16
CA ALA A 55 5.77 4.91 -5.18
C ALA A 55 4.38 5.56 -5.26
N ASP A 56 3.80 5.72 -6.45
CA ASP A 56 2.45 6.25 -6.63
C ASP A 56 1.39 5.35 -5.98
N VAL A 57 1.52 4.03 -6.12
CA VAL A 57 0.68 3.07 -5.37
C VAL A 57 0.76 3.33 -3.86
N VAL A 58 1.97 3.52 -3.32
CA VAL A 58 2.17 3.79 -1.89
C VAL A 58 1.56 5.14 -1.49
N ILE A 59 1.69 6.18 -2.32
CA ILE A 59 1.11 7.50 -2.06
C ILE A 59 -0.42 7.40 -1.89
N TYR A 60 -1.12 6.66 -2.77
CA TYR A 60 -2.55 6.47 -2.59
C TYR A 60 -2.89 5.65 -1.35
N ILE A 61 -2.14 4.59 -1.03
CA ILE A 61 -2.36 3.82 0.20
C ILE A 61 -2.18 4.69 1.45
N LEU A 62 -1.17 5.56 1.47
CA LEU A 62 -0.94 6.52 2.56
C LEU A 62 -2.10 7.51 2.68
N GLY A 63 -2.58 8.06 1.55
CA GLY A 63 -3.74 8.94 1.53
C GLY A 63 -5.01 8.26 2.04
N ILE A 64 -5.28 7.03 1.61
CA ILE A 64 -6.43 6.22 2.06
C ILE A 64 -6.33 5.95 3.56
N ALA A 65 -5.15 5.59 4.07
CA ALA A 65 -4.94 5.36 5.50
C ALA A 65 -5.25 6.61 6.33
N GLU A 66 -4.78 7.79 5.88
CA GLU A 66 -5.06 9.06 6.55
C GLU A 66 -6.57 9.40 6.54
N MET A 67 -7.24 9.20 5.40
CA MET A 67 -8.68 9.44 5.27
C MET A 67 -9.53 8.51 6.16
N LEU A 68 -9.01 7.33 6.51
CA LEU A 68 -9.65 6.36 7.38
C LEU A 68 -9.24 6.48 8.86
N ASP A 69 -8.40 7.46 9.21
CA ASP A 69 -7.80 7.60 10.55
C ASP A 69 -7.04 6.33 11.00
N ILE A 70 -6.32 5.71 10.06
CA ILE A 70 -5.49 4.53 10.30
C ILE A 70 -4.02 4.97 10.37
N ASP A 71 -3.35 4.61 11.47
CA ASP A 71 -1.89 4.64 11.54
C ASP A 71 -1.31 3.42 10.79
N LEU A 72 -0.92 3.63 9.53
CA LEU A 72 -0.42 2.56 8.68
C LEU A 72 0.92 2.02 9.18
N GLU A 73 1.75 2.85 9.82
CA GLU A 73 3.02 2.40 10.38
C GLU A 73 2.81 1.33 11.44
N VAL A 74 1.90 1.62 12.38
CA VAL A 74 1.53 0.70 13.45
C VAL A 74 0.93 -0.59 12.87
N GLU A 75 0.00 -0.50 11.93
CA GLU A 75 -0.62 -1.69 11.32
C GLU A 75 0.37 -2.52 10.49
N LEU A 76 1.27 -1.86 9.76
CA LEU A 76 2.32 -2.52 8.99
C LEU A 76 3.31 -3.26 9.90
N LEU A 77 3.79 -2.62 10.96
CA LEU A 77 4.70 -3.24 11.93
C LEU A 77 4.05 -4.43 12.64
N LYS A 78 2.80 -4.29 13.10
CA LYS A 78 2.02 -5.40 13.67
C LYS A 78 1.89 -6.55 12.67
N LYS A 79 1.60 -6.26 11.40
CA LYS A 79 1.41 -7.26 10.36
C LYS A 79 2.71 -7.98 10.01
N ILE A 80 3.83 -7.27 9.91
CA ILE A 80 5.15 -7.84 9.69
C ILE A 80 5.51 -8.81 10.81
N GLU A 81 5.31 -8.39 12.07
CA GLU A 81 5.61 -9.20 13.23
C GLU A 81 4.72 -10.46 13.29
N LYS A 82 3.43 -10.31 12.99
CA LYS A 82 2.51 -11.45 12.82
C LYS A 82 2.92 -12.39 11.69
N ASN A 83 3.43 -11.88 10.58
CA ASN A 83 3.87 -12.69 9.44
C ASN A 83 5.17 -13.45 9.78
N LYS A 84 6.11 -12.87 10.53
CA LYS A 84 7.35 -13.55 10.98
C LYS A 84 7.06 -14.78 11.83
N ARG A 85 6.06 -14.70 12.72
CA ARG A 85 5.66 -15.81 13.59
C ARG A 85 4.80 -16.86 12.88
N ARG A 86 4.34 -16.58 11.66
CA ARG A 86 3.39 -17.45 10.96
C ARG A 86 4.07 -18.73 10.53
N LYS A 87 3.44 -19.86 10.86
CA LYS A 87 3.91 -21.19 10.46
C LYS A 87 3.12 -21.69 9.26
N TYR A 88 3.83 -22.33 8.35
CA TYR A 88 3.27 -22.94 7.16
C TYR A 88 3.65 -24.42 7.11
N ILE A 89 2.71 -25.26 6.68
CA ILE A 89 2.99 -26.64 6.28
C ILE A 89 2.87 -26.74 4.76
N LYS A 90 3.74 -27.52 4.15
CA LYS A 90 3.62 -27.87 2.74
C LYS A 90 2.75 -29.13 2.64
N LYS A 91 1.64 -29.04 1.91
CA LYS A 91 0.81 -30.20 1.58
C LYS A 91 1.48 -31.07 0.53
N GLU A 92 0.97 -32.30 0.38
CA GLU A 92 1.38 -33.25 -0.66
C GLU A 92 1.19 -32.69 -2.08
N ASP A 93 0.19 -31.82 -2.30
CA ASP A 93 -0.04 -31.12 -3.58
C ASP A 93 0.90 -29.92 -3.82
N GLY A 94 1.90 -29.75 -2.94
CA GLY A 94 2.92 -28.70 -3.03
C GLY A 94 2.49 -27.33 -2.50
N LYS A 95 1.23 -27.14 -2.12
CA LYS A 95 0.73 -25.85 -1.60
C LYS A 95 1.14 -25.63 -0.15
N TRP A 96 1.47 -24.39 0.18
CA TRP A 96 1.71 -23.97 1.56
C TRP A 96 0.40 -23.56 2.22
N ILE A 97 0.09 -24.18 3.36
CA ILE A 97 -1.07 -23.84 4.18
C ILE A 97 -0.60 -23.24 5.48
N LYS A 98 -1.21 -22.10 5.84
CA LYS A 98 -1.04 -21.47 7.14
C LYS A 98 -1.68 -22.35 8.21
N ILE A 99 -0.90 -22.77 9.20
CA ILE A 99 -1.37 -23.61 10.30
C ILE A 99 -1.54 -22.84 11.61
N GLU A 100 -0.71 -21.83 11.86
CA GLU A 100 -0.77 -20.99 13.05
C GLU A 100 -0.20 -19.59 12.76
N GLY A 101 -0.76 -18.57 13.43
CA GLY A 101 -0.30 -17.18 13.37
C GLY A 101 -1.40 -16.13 13.52
#